data_AF-A0A2I6QMI5-F1
#
_entry.id   AF-A0A2I6QMI5-F1
#
_cell.length_a   1.000
_cell.length_b   1.000
_cell.length_c   1.000
_cell.angle_alpha   90.00
_cell.angle_beta   90.00
_cell.angle_gamma   90.00
#
_symmetry.space_group_name_H-M   'P 1'
#
loop_
_entity.id
_entity.type
_entity.pdbx_description
1 polymer ?
#
loop_
_entity_poly.entity_id
_entity_poly.type
_entity_poly.pdbx_seq_one_letter_code
_entity_poly.pdbx_strand_id
1 'polypeptide(L)'
;MTHFDPATREIENGWVEFQVKATDRVQLVKRGTFAVCKVDAAHVRQWYYQVAHPFILVLYDAQKHRAFWLDVQAHIDESGMADDDSASETIRLRIPVRNKLTPNAIEHFRRLSLARNPF
;
A
#
# COMPACT_ATOMS: atom_id res chain seq x y z
N MET A 1 -5.89 -13.10 3.52
CA MET A 1 -5.88 -13.75 4.85
C MET A 1 -7.27 -13.58 5.41
N THR A 2 -8.02 -14.65 5.59
CA THR A 2 -9.34 -14.61 6.23
C THR A 2 -9.16 -14.38 7.73
N HIS A 3 -9.86 -13.37 8.27
CA HIS A 3 -9.86 -13.09 9.70
C HIS A 3 -11.14 -13.66 10.33
N PHE A 4 -11.02 -14.21 11.53
CA PHE A 4 -12.15 -14.68 12.31
C PHE A 4 -12.42 -13.67 13.41
N ASP A 5 -13.65 -13.16 13.47
CA ASP A 5 -14.06 -12.32 14.58
C ASP A 5 -14.26 -13.21 15.83
N PRO A 6 -13.48 -13.03 16.91
CA PRO A 6 -13.57 -13.87 18.10
C PRO A 6 -14.88 -13.68 18.88
N ALA A 7 -15.61 -12.57 18.68
CA ALA A 7 -16.87 -12.27 19.35
C ALA A 7 -18.06 -12.89 18.62
N THR A 8 -18.11 -12.80 17.30
CA THR A 8 -19.22 -13.33 16.49
C THR A 8 -18.98 -14.76 15.99
N ARG A 9 -17.71 -15.21 15.94
CA ARG A 9 -17.24 -16.45 15.31
C ARG A 9 -17.53 -16.54 13.81
N GLU A 10 -17.84 -15.41 13.19
CA GLU A 10 -18.05 -15.31 11.75
C GLU A 10 -16.73 -15.01 11.04
N ILE A 11 -16.69 -15.33 9.74
CA ILE A 11 -15.61 -14.92 8.87
C ILE A 11 -15.79 -13.43 8.60
N GLU A 12 -14.79 -12.61 8.91
CA GLU A 12 -14.81 -11.21 8.51
C GLU A 12 -14.70 -11.11 6.99
N ASN A 13 -15.71 -10.53 6.36
CA ASN A 13 -15.73 -10.25 4.93
C ASN A 13 -14.74 -9.12 4.60
N GLY A 14 -13.53 -9.48 4.22
CA GLY A 14 -12.53 -8.52 3.81
C GLY A 14 -11.20 -9.20 3.51
N TRP A 15 -10.53 -8.73 2.48
CA TRP A 15 -9.15 -9.08 2.25
C TRP A 15 -8.38 -7.88 1.73
N VAL A 16 -7.09 -7.89 1.95
CA VAL A 16 -6.15 -6.94 1.36
C VAL A 16 -5.20 -7.72 0.46
N GLU A 17 -4.89 -7.14 -0.68
CA GLU A 17 -3.77 -7.57 -1.50
C GLU A 17 -2.57 -6.68 -1.19
N PHE A 18 -1.38 -7.25 -1.30
CA PHE A 18 -0.17 -6.48 -1.08
C PHE A 18 0.99 -6.98 -1.92
N GLN A 19 1.90 -6.07 -2.24
CA GLN A 19 3.20 -6.40 -2.81
C GLN A 19 4.31 -5.89 -1.89
N VAL A 20 5.31 -6.72 -1.65
CA VAL A 20 6.52 -6.34 -0.92
C VAL A 20 7.66 -6.13 -1.92
N LYS A 21 8.32 -4.99 -1.83
CA LYS A 21 9.58 -4.71 -2.51
C LYS A 21 10.66 -4.46 -1.45
N ALA A 22 11.78 -5.17 -1.54
CA ALA A 22 12.91 -5.00 -0.65
C ALA A 22 14.03 -4.20 -1.32
N THR A 23 14.76 -3.40 -0.54
CA THR A 23 15.94 -2.70 -1.01
C THR A 23 16.94 -2.48 0.12
N ASP A 24 18.23 -2.56 -0.20
CA ASP A 24 19.31 -2.15 0.70
C ASP A 24 19.53 -0.63 0.72
N ARG A 25 18.94 0.11 -0.22
CA ARG A 25 19.18 1.55 -0.39
C ARG A 25 17.87 2.30 -0.57
N VAL A 26 17.15 2.49 0.55
CA VAL A 26 15.95 3.33 0.55
C VAL A 26 16.30 4.77 0.20
N GLN A 27 15.79 5.25 -0.93
CA GLN A 27 15.91 6.65 -1.31
C GLN A 27 14.89 7.49 -0.53
N LEU A 28 15.39 8.39 0.30
CA LEU A 28 14.58 9.33 1.06
C LEU A 28 14.54 10.70 0.37
N VAL A 29 13.37 11.35 0.33
CA VAL A 29 13.17 12.67 -0.28
C VAL A 29 12.42 13.62 0.66
N LYS A 30 12.34 14.91 0.28
CA LYS A 30 11.68 15.97 1.07
C LYS A 30 12.15 15.97 2.53
N ARG A 31 13.49 16.04 2.73
CA ARG A 31 14.12 16.02 4.06
C ARG A 31 13.80 14.76 4.89
N GLY A 32 13.58 13.62 4.23
CA GLY A 32 13.38 12.34 4.90
C GLY A 32 11.93 11.99 5.23
N THR A 33 10.96 12.77 4.77
CA THR A 33 9.54 12.51 5.06
C THR A 33 8.94 11.40 4.19
N PHE A 34 9.52 11.15 3.01
CA PHE A 34 9.06 10.10 2.10
C PHE A 34 10.20 9.18 1.68
N ALA A 35 9.90 7.89 1.63
CA ALA A 35 10.67 6.89 0.91
C ALA A 35 10.12 6.76 -0.52
N VAL A 36 11.00 6.59 -1.50
CA VAL A 36 10.60 6.46 -2.91
C VAL A 36 10.66 4.99 -3.32
N CYS A 37 9.55 4.49 -3.87
CA CYS A 37 9.49 3.19 -4.52
C CYS A 37 9.24 3.36 -6.01
N LYS A 38 10.08 2.74 -6.85
CA LYS A 38 9.87 2.67 -8.30
C LYS A 38 9.02 1.45 -8.63
N VAL A 39 7.98 1.66 -9.41
CA VAL A 39 7.03 0.62 -9.81
C VAL A 39 6.67 0.85 -11.28
N ASP A 40 6.50 -0.23 -12.03
CA ASP A 40 6.06 -0.11 -13.42
C ASP A 40 4.65 0.48 -13.50
N ALA A 41 4.43 1.37 -14.46
CA ALA A 41 3.15 2.05 -14.63
C ALA A 41 1.99 1.05 -14.84
N ALA A 42 2.24 -0.04 -15.57
CA ALA A 42 1.26 -1.10 -15.80
C ALA A 42 0.80 -1.77 -14.49
N HIS A 43 1.71 -2.02 -13.55
CA HIS A 43 1.37 -2.57 -12.24
C HIS A 43 0.51 -1.58 -11.43
N VAL A 44 0.88 -0.30 -11.40
CA VAL A 44 0.10 0.72 -10.71
C VAL A 44 -1.31 0.83 -11.29
N ARG A 45 -1.46 0.84 -12.62
CA ARG A 45 -2.76 0.84 -13.31
C ARG A 45 -3.58 -0.40 -12.95
N GLN A 46 -2.96 -1.59 -12.95
CA GLN A 46 -3.63 -2.83 -12.56
C GLN A 46 -4.15 -2.75 -11.12
N TRP A 47 -3.30 -2.36 -10.17
CA TRP A 47 -3.68 -2.27 -8.75
C TRP A 47 -4.74 -1.21 -8.49
N TYR A 48 -4.76 -0.13 -9.26
CA TYR A 48 -5.75 0.92 -9.10
C TYR A 48 -7.11 0.56 -9.69
N TYR A 49 -7.12 0.12 -10.96
CA TYR A 49 -8.35 -0.06 -11.73
C TYR A 49 -8.99 -1.44 -11.61
N GLN A 50 -8.19 -2.49 -11.37
CA GLN A 50 -8.70 -3.88 -11.42
C GLN A 50 -8.91 -4.48 -10.03
N VAL A 51 -8.25 -3.95 -9.01
CA VAL A 51 -8.31 -4.49 -7.65
C VAL A 51 -9.39 -3.76 -6.85
N ALA A 52 -10.48 -4.45 -6.52
CA ALA A 52 -11.64 -3.86 -5.86
C ALA A 52 -11.45 -3.60 -4.36
N HIS A 53 -10.52 -4.31 -3.72
CA HIS A 53 -10.22 -4.22 -2.29
C HIS A 53 -8.89 -3.46 -2.07
N PRO A 54 -8.51 -3.06 -0.85
CA PRO A 54 -7.30 -2.27 -0.64
C PRO A 54 -6.04 -3.00 -1.15
N PHE A 55 -5.26 -2.32 -2.00
CA PHE A 55 -3.95 -2.78 -2.44
C PHE A 55 -2.83 -2.04 -1.70
N ILE A 56 -2.07 -2.75 -0.88
CA ILE A 56 -1.01 -2.19 -0.03
C ILE A 56 0.37 -2.46 -0.65
N LEU A 57 1.09 -1.39 -0.99
CA LEU A 57 2.50 -1.50 -1.37
C LEU A 57 3.38 -1.38 -0.12
N VAL A 58 4.25 -2.36 0.11
CA VAL A 58 5.22 -2.36 1.20
C VAL A 58 6.64 -2.22 0.64
N LEU A 59 7.39 -1.24 1.16
CA LEU A 59 8.82 -1.08 0.90
C LEU A 59 9.62 -1.48 2.14
N TYR A 60 10.41 -2.55 2.02
CA TYR A 60 11.29 -3.05 3.08
C TYR A 60 12.72 -2.53 2.92
N ASP A 61 13.21 -1.85 3.96
CA ASP A 61 14.59 -1.37 4.15
C ASP A 61 15.41 -2.50 4.78
N ALA A 62 16.09 -3.28 3.94
CA ALA A 62 16.80 -4.47 4.38
C ALA A 62 17.99 -4.16 5.31
N GLN A 63 18.67 -3.04 5.08
CA GLN A 63 19.80 -2.59 5.92
C GLN A 63 19.37 -2.21 7.34
N LYS A 64 18.17 -1.67 7.50
CA LYS A 64 17.67 -1.16 8.80
C LYS A 64 16.55 -2.00 9.39
N HIS A 65 16.26 -3.16 8.80
CA HIS A 65 15.22 -4.10 9.24
C HIS A 65 13.88 -3.43 9.55
N ARG A 66 13.39 -2.59 8.63
CA ARG A 66 12.14 -1.85 8.81
C ARG A 66 11.38 -1.75 7.50
N ALA A 67 10.05 -1.64 7.57
CA ALA A 67 9.24 -1.48 6.36
C ALA A 67 8.31 -0.26 6.46
N PHE A 68 7.97 0.28 5.30
CA PHE A 68 6.99 1.35 5.12
C PHE A 68 5.88 0.86 4.20
N TRP A 69 4.67 1.40 4.34
CA TRP A 69 3.52 0.97 3.54
C TRP A 69 2.72 2.14 2.96
N LEU A 70 2.02 1.85 1.86
CA LEU A 70 1.17 2.78 1.14
C LEU A 70 -0.10 2.06 0.66
N ASP A 71 -1.28 2.61 0.95
CA ASP A 71 -2.50 2.28 0.22
C ASP A 71 -2.39 2.93 -1.16
N VAL A 72 -2.20 2.11 -2.20
CA VAL A 72 -1.95 2.60 -3.56
C VAL A 72 -3.16 3.37 -4.08
N GLN A 73 -4.36 2.89 -3.79
CA GLN A 73 -5.59 3.49 -4.32
C GLN A 73 -5.85 4.84 -3.67
N ALA A 74 -5.83 4.90 -2.34
CA ALA A 74 -5.97 6.18 -1.63
C ALA A 74 -4.88 7.19 -2.04
N HIS A 75 -3.66 6.73 -2.24
CA HIS A 75 -2.57 7.61 -2.69
C HIS A 75 -2.82 8.22 -4.07
N ILE A 76 -3.32 7.42 -5.01
CA ILE A 76 -3.62 7.88 -6.37
C ILE A 76 -4.80 8.86 -6.35
N ASP A 77 -5.85 8.56 -5.57
CA ASP A 77 -7.01 9.43 -5.38
C ASP A 77 -6.60 10.80 -4.80
N GLU A 78 -5.76 10.82 -3.76
CA GLU A 78 -5.27 12.06 -3.14
C GLU A 78 -4.33 12.87 -4.03
N SER A 79 -3.55 12.21 -4.88
CA SER A 79 -2.53 12.85 -5.71
C SER A 79 -3.04 13.27 -7.09
N GLY A 80 -4.24 12.83 -7.49
CA GLY A 80 -4.77 13.05 -8.83
C GLY A 80 -3.99 12.33 -9.93
N MET A 81 -3.21 11.30 -9.56
CA MET A 81 -2.32 10.58 -10.51
C MET A 81 -3.07 9.59 -11.41
N ALA A 82 -4.39 9.40 -11.22
CA ALA A 82 -5.19 8.44 -11.98
C ALA A 82 -5.23 8.74 -13.48
N ASP A 83 -5.22 10.03 -13.83
CA ASP A 83 -5.36 10.55 -15.20
C ASP A 83 -4.02 10.94 -15.85
N ASP A 84 -2.90 10.74 -15.16
CA ASP A 84 -1.58 11.10 -15.69
C ASP A 84 -1.13 10.03 -16.70
N ASP A 85 -1.54 10.22 -17.96
CA ASP A 85 -1.15 9.41 -19.12
C ASP A 85 0.31 9.67 -19.53
N SER A 86 1.18 9.74 -18.54
CA SER A 86 2.61 9.87 -18.74
C SER A 86 3.11 8.60 -19.44
N ALA A 87 3.74 8.77 -20.60
CA ALA A 87 4.37 7.70 -21.40
C ALA A 87 5.56 7.02 -20.70
N SER A 88 5.70 7.20 -19.37
CA SER A 88 6.77 6.63 -18.59
C SER A 88 6.43 5.19 -18.20
N GLU A 89 7.34 4.28 -18.50
CA GLU A 89 7.22 2.87 -18.08
C GLU A 89 7.27 2.70 -16.56
N THR A 90 7.81 3.68 -15.83
CA THR A 90 8.03 3.60 -14.36
C THR A 90 7.50 4.82 -13.61
N ILE A 91 6.65 4.57 -12.62
CA ILE A 91 6.10 5.56 -11.68
C ILE A 91 6.91 5.54 -10.38
N ARG A 92 7.10 6.72 -9.77
CA ARG A 92 7.74 6.88 -8.46
C ARG A 92 6.70 7.16 -7.40
N LEU A 93 6.33 6.13 -6.64
CA LEU A 93 5.41 6.25 -5.52
C LEU A 93 6.15 6.80 -4.30
N ARG A 94 5.57 7.81 -3.65
CA ARG A 94 6.13 8.46 -2.46
C ARG A 94 5.44 7.90 -1.22
N ILE A 95 6.14 7.02 -0.51
CA ILE A 95 5.65 6.34 0.69
C ILE A 95 5.99 7.20 1.92
N PRO A 96 5.03 7.70 2.71
CA PRO A 96 5.32 8.44 3.92
C PRO A 96 6.13 7.58 4.91
N VAL A 97 7.27 8.08 5.40
CA VAL A 97 8.12 7.35 6.37
C VAL A 97 7.41 7.13 7.70
N ARG A 98 6.38 7.94 8.00
CA ARG A 98 5.49 7.74 9.16
C ARG A 98 4.63 6.49 9.05
N ASN A 99 4.36 6.00 7.84
CA ASN A 99 3.58 4.78 7.60
C ASN A 99 4.48 3.55 7.79
N LYS A 100 4.95 3.32 9.02
CA LYS A 100 5.75 2.14 9.34
C LYS A 100 4.87 0.90 9.40
N LEU A 101 5.36 -0.21 8.87
CA LEU A 101 4.69 -1.50 9.01
C LEU A 101 4.91 -2.01 10.44
N THR A 102 3.83 -1.99 11.21
CA THR A 102 3.77 -2.43 12.61
C THR A 102 2.53 -3.30 12.79
N PRO A 103 2.38 -4.02 13.91
CA PRO A 103 1.13 -4.74 14.19
C PRO A 103 -0.12 -3.84 14.12
N ASN A 104 -0.02 -2.58 14.56
CA ASN A 104 -1.13 -1.61 14.43
C ASN A 104 -1.43 -1.25 12.96
N ALA A 105 -0.44 -1.31 12.06
CA ALA A 105 -0.68 -1.14 10.64
C ALA A 105 -1.51 -2.30 10.06
N ILE A 106 -1.31 -3.53 10.54
CA ILE A 106 -2.13 -4.69 10.13
C ILE A 106 -3.58 -4.49 10.55
N GLU A 107 -3.80 -4.00 11.77
CA GLU A 107 -5.13 -3.66 12.28
C GLU A 107 -5.75 -2.50 11.48
N HIS A 108 -4.95 -1.54 11.03
CA HIS A 108 -5.41 -0.52 10.08
C HIS A 108 -5.81 -1.11 8.73
N PHE A 109 -5.06 -2.07 8.18
CA PHE A 109 -5.40 -2.75 6.93
C PHE A 109 -6.70 -3.54 7.04
N ARG A 110 -6.93 -4.20 8.18
CA ARG A 110 -8.20 -4.88 8.47
C ARG A 110 -9.38 -3.90 8.41
N ARG A 111 -9.26 -2.74 9.06
CA ARG A 111 -10.29 -1.69 8.98
C ARG A 111 -10.50 -1.17 7.56
N LEU A 112 -9.43 -0.99 6.78
CA LEU A 112 -9.53 -0.60 5.37
C LEU A 112 -10.29 -1.65 4.53
N SER A 113 -10.02 -2.95 4.74
CA SER A 113 -10.72 -4.00 3.99
C SER A 113 -12.21 -4.08 4.30
N LEU A 114 -12.59 -3.83 5.55
CA LEU A 114 -14.00 -3.80 5.95
C LEU A 114 -14.73 -2.56 5.41
N ALA A 115 -14.07 -1.40 5.42
CA ALA A 115 -14.68 -0.16 4.92
C ALA A 115 -14.95 -0.17 3.41
N ARG A 116 -14.10 -0.86 2.63
CA ARG A 116 -14.28 -0.99 1.17
C ARG A 116 -15.23 -2.11 0.75
N ASN A 117 -15.67 -2.96 1.69
CA ASN A 117 -16.56 -4.08 1.40
C ASN A 117 -17.75 -4.09 2.39
N PRO A 118 -18.70 -3.13 2.26
CA PRO A 118 -19.80 -2.96 3.22
C PRO A 118 -20.94 -3.94 2.94
N PHE A 119 -20.68 -5.26 2.99
CA PHE A 119 -21.72 -6.29 2.86
C PHE A 119 -21.42 -7.53 3.73
#